data_AF-A0A9D6YM54-F1
#
_entry.id   AF-A0A9D6YM54-F1
#
_cell.length_a   1.000
_cell.length_b   1.000
_cell.length_c   1.000
_cell.angle_alpha   90.00
_cell.angle_beta   90.00
_cell.angle_gamma   90.00
#
_symmetry.space_group_name_H-M   'P 1'
#
loop_
_entity.id
_entity.type
_entity.pdbx_description
1 polymer ?
#
loop_
_entity_poly.entity_id
_entity_poly.type
_entity_poly.pdbx_seq_one_letter_code
_entity_poly.pdbx_strand_id
1 'polypeptide(L)'
;MSSNPMRLTIDKEKEAFYHFKNFKQKLEKINHIKSIKELLIEVEYLRFDINAFINSLRATTLVLQKEYRSKFGEAFNTWYSEKVKEIEAIEFLKILKELRNINQKEGNIYPTFIFKSGTAKGSISFEVDYTGDSKSAIKNIVVEFNNFGGIEISDAVADHETQLTLEDKQKVWNAAINHYKVLQQDIVELDNFILIKFKIERMDIEIEPVEFVEKCKISGELIEKIVYEARSKFDN
;
A
#
# COMPACT_ATOMS: atom_id res chain seq x y z
N MET A 1 -26.46 19.14 15.67
CA MET A 1 -25.68 20.08 14.84
C MET A 1 -25.46 19.43 13.48
N SER A 2 -26.18 19.83 12.43
CA SER A 2 -25.92 19.31 11.09
C SER A 2 -24.71 20.04 10.50
N SER A 3 -23.59 19.35 10.39
CA SER A 3 -22.44 19.81 9.60
C SER A 3 -22.89 20.06 8.15
N ASN A 4 -22.52 21.21 7.58
CA ASN A 4 -22.80 21.53 6.17
C ASN A 4 -22.15 20.45 5.27
N PRO A 5 -22.93 19.66 4.50
CA PRO A 5 -22.42 18.58 3.65
C PRO A 5 -21.34 19.05 2.67
N MET A 6 -21.45 20.29 2.20
CA MET A 6 -20.51 20.92 1.28
C MET A 6 -19.11 21.05 1.87
N ARG A 7 -19.02 21.38 3.16
CA ARG A 7 -17.75 21.46 3.89
C ARG A 7 -17.15 20.08 4.03
N LEU A 8 -17.98 19.06 4.25
CA LEU A 8 -17.53 17.67 4.39
C LEU A 8 -16.92 17.10 3.09
N THR A 9 -17.46 17.42 1.91
CA THR A 9 -16.89 16.95 0.64
C THR A 9 -15.47 17.50 0.44
N ILE A 10 -15.29 18.80 0.65
CA ILE A 10 -13.99 19.48 0.54
C ILE A 10 -13.01 18.97 1.60
N ASP A 11 -13.49 18.75 2.83
CA ASP A 11 -12.64 18.24 3.91
C ASP A 11 -12.11 16.84 3.58
N LYS A 12 -12.91 15.96 2.96
CA LYS A 12 -12.48 14.62 2.53
C LYS A 12 -11.55 14.61 1.33
N GLU A 13 -11.75 15.51 0.38
CA GLU A 13 -10.83 15.71 -0.73
C GLU A 13 -9.45 16.18 -0.23
N LYS A 14 -9.44 17.17 0.67
CA LYS A 14 -8.21 17.65 1.32
C LYS A 14 -7.53 16.57 2.17
N GLU A 15 -8.30 15.76 2.88
CA GLU A 15 -7.80 14.60 3.65
C GLU A 15 -7.08 13.60 2.72
N ALA A 16 -7.63 13.33 1.52
CA ALA A 16 -6.96 12.49 0.53
C ALA A 16 -5.60 13.08 0.15
N PHE A 17 -5.53 14.34 -0.24
CA PHE A 17 -4.25 14.96 -0.63
C PHE A 17 -3.25 15.08 0.52
N TYR A 18 -3.74 15.23 1.77
CA TYR A 18 -2.91 15.17 2.97
C TYR A 18 -2.21 13.81 3.09
N HIS A 19 -2.97 12.72 3.00
CA HIS A 19 -2.40 11.37 3.07
C HIS A 19 -1.51 11.05 1.86
N PHE A 20 -1.88 11.53 0.67
CA PHE A 20 -1.04 11.41 -0.53
C PHE A 20 0.35 12.02 -0.33
N LYS A 21 0.39 13.26 0.18
CA LYS A 21 1.65 13.95 0.48
C LYS A 21 2.46 13.17 1.53
N ASN A 22 1.82 12.68 2.58
CA ASN A 22 2.49 11.95 3.65
C ASN A 22 3.14 10.65 3.16
N PHE A 23 2.40 9.81 2.41
CA PHE A 23 2.97 8.54 1.95
C PHE A 23 4.08 8.77 0.91
N LYS A 24 3.95 9.79 0.04
CA LYS A 24 5.00 10.17 -0.90
C LYS A 24 6.31 10.54 -0.17
N GLN A 25 6.21 11.36 0.86
CA GLN A 25 7.38 11.74 1.68
C GLN A 25 8.00 10.53 2.39
N LYS A 26 7.18 9.57 2.84
CA LYS A 26 7.69 8.34 3.47
C LYS A 26 8.42 7.44 2.48
N LEU A 27 7.93 7.32 1.25
CA LEU A 27 8.63 6.59 0.19
C LEU A 27 10.03 7.15 -0.08
N GLU A 28 10.18 8.48 -0.10
CA GLU A 28 11.48 9.12 -0.23
C GLU A 28 12.40 8.81 0.95
N LYS A 29 11.86 8.79 2.18
CA LYS A 29 12.63 8.48 3.41
C LYS A 29 13.09 7.03 3.49
N ILE A 30 12.28 6.09 3.03
CA ILE A 30 12.59 4.65 3.12
C ILE A 30 13.92 4.30 2.47
N ASN A 31 14.27 4.99 1.38
CA ASN A 31 15.54 4.84 0.67
C ASN A 31 16.78 5.33 1.45
N HIS A 32 16.60 5.80 2.68
CA HIS A 32 17.66 6.24 3.58
C HIS A 32 17.69 5.45 4.89
N ILE A 33 16.77 4.51 5.08
CA ILE A 33 16.73 3.67 6.27
C ILE A 33 17.82 2.59 6.17
N LYS A 34 18.52 2.38 7.29
CA LYS A 34 19.55 1.34 7.44
C LYS A 34 19.20 0.25 8.44
N SER A 35 18.12 0.44 9.20
CA SER A 35 17.65 -0.51 10.22
C SER A 35 16.35 -1.19 9.78
N ILE A 36 16.32 -2.53 9.84
CA ILE A 36 15.10 -3.32 9.58
C ILE A 36 13.97 -2.90 10.52
N LYS A 37 14.28 -2.63 11.80
CA LYS A 37 13.25 -2.22 12.76
C LYS A 37 12.60 -0.89 12.38
N GLU A 38 13.42 0.08 11.98
CA GLU A 38 12.94 1.38 11.51
C GLU A 38 12.17 1.25 10.20
N LEU A 39 12.63 0.38 9.29
CA LEU A 39 11.95 0.08 8.03
C LEU A 39 10.54 -0.47 8.27
N LEU A 40 10.39 -1.44 9.18
CA LEU A 40 9.09 -2.04 9.49
C LEU A 40 8.10 -1.01 10.07
N ILE A 41 8.58 -0.08 10.90
CA ILE A 41 7.77 1.03 11.44
C ILE A 41 7.33 1.96 10.31
N GLU A 42 8.25 2.36 9.42
CA GLU A 42 7.92 3.25 8.31
C GLU A 42 7.00 2.59 7.28
N VAL A 43 7.12 1.28 7.06
CA VAL A 43 6.19 0.50 6.23
C VAL A 43 4.79 0.50 6.83
N GLU A 44 4.64 0.35 8.14
CA GLU A 44 3.34 0.41 8.81
C GLU A 44 2.66 1.77 8.61
N TYR A 45 3.40 2.86 8.79
CA TYR A 45 2.88 4.19 8.54
C TYR A 45 2.58 4.44 7.05
N LEU A 46 3.41 3.91 6.16
CA LEU A 46 3.20 4.02 4.72
C LEU A 46 1.89 3.32 4.30
N ARG A 47 1.64 2.10 4.80
CA ARG A 47 0.38 1.38 4.62
C ARG A 47 -0.80 2.19 5.14
N PHE A 48 -0.68 2.73 6.35
CA PHE A 48 -1.73 3.56 6.94
C PHE A 48 -2.11 4.72 6.02
N ASP A 49 -1.13 5.49 5.53
CA ASP A 49 -1.41 6.64 4.67
C ASP A 49 -1.95 6.24 3.29
N ILE A 50 -1.47 5.13 2.70
CA ILE A 50 -2.04 4.60 1.44
C ILE A 50 -3.52 4.24 1.63
N ASN A 51 -3.84 3.54 2.72
CA ASN A 51 -5.22 3.14 3.02
C ASN A 51 -6.11 4.34 3.33
N ALA A 52 -5.60 5.31 4.08
CA ALA A 52 -6.30 6.55 4.39
C ALA A 52 -6.56 7.40 3.13
N PHE A 53 -5.60 7.45 2.20
CA PHE A 53 -5.78 8.08 0.89
C PHE A 53 -6.92 7.42 0.11
N ILE A 54 -6.89 6.10 -0.05
CA ILE A 54 -7.93 5.34 -0.79
C ILE A 54 -9.31 5.54 -0.16
N ASN A 55 -9.40 5.47 1.17
CA ASN A 55 -10.65 5.67 1.89
C ASN A 55 -11.17 7.11 1.75
N SER A 56 -10.28 8.09 1.75
CA SER A 56 -10.65 9.51 1.58
C SER A 56 -11.20 9.79 0.19
N LEU A 57 -10.59 9.26 -0.88
CA LEU A 57 -11.14 9.39 -2.25
C LEU A 57 -12.57 8.85 -2.36
N ARG A 58 -12.84 7.69 -1.74
CA ARG A 58 -14.21 7.16 -1.66
C ARG A 58 -15.12 8.08 -0.86
N ALA A 59 -14.67 8.52 0.32
CA ALA A 59 -15.49 9.37 1.17
C ALA A 59 -15.91 10.64 0.40
N THR A 60 -14.98 11.26 -0.34
CA THR A 60 -15.27 12.39 -1.24
C THR A 60 -16.39 12.08 -2.21
N THR A 61 -16.29 10.98 -2.97
CA THR A 61 -17.33 10.62 -3.96
C THR A 61 -18.68 10.27 -3.31
N LEU A 62 -18.68 9.63 -2.14
CA LEU A 62 -19.91 9.31 -1.40
C LEU A 62 -20.60 10.55 -0.85
N VAL A 63 -19.84 11.47 -0.25
CA VAL A 63 -20.41 12.72 0.28
C VAL A 63 -20.93 13.57 -0.88
N LEU A 64 -20.19 13.66 -1.99
CA LEU A 64 -20.63 14.33 -3.21
C LEU A 64 -21.97 13.78 -3.70
N GLN A 65 -22.08 12.46 -3.85
CA GLN A 65 -23.33 11.81 -4.26
C GLN A 65 -24.46 12.09 -3.28
N LYS A 66 -24.23 11.92 -1.97
CA LYS A 66 -25.26 12.15 -0.94
C LYS A 66 -25.78 13.58 -0.98
N GLU A 67 -24.88 14.55 -1.14
CA GLU A 67 -25.19 15.96 -1.17
C GLU A 67 -26.03 16.31 -2.41
N TYR A 68 -25.48 16.11 -3.60
CA TYR A 68 -26.11 16.60 -4.83
C TYR A 68 -27.28 15.73 -5.28
N ARG A 69 -27.27 14.42 -5.03
CA ARG A 69 -28.42 13.55 -5.38
C ARG A 69 -29.67 13.95 -4.60
N SER A 70 -29.52 14.32 -3.33
CA SER A 70 -30.65 14.75 -2.50
C SER A 70 -31.28 16.07 -2.97
N LYS A 71 -30.48 16.96 -3.58
CA LYS A 71 -30.90 18.30 -4.00
C LYS A 71 -31.38 18.34 -5.47
N PHE A 72 -30.72 17.61 -6.37
CA PHE A 72 -30.89 17.74 -7.81
C PHE A 72 -31.40 16.46 -8.50
N GLY A 73 -31.55 15.36 -7.75
CA GLY A 73 -32.19 14.13 -8.23
C GLY A 73 -31.60 13.61 -9.54
N GLU A 74 -32.45 13.51 -10.57
CA GLU A 74 -32.11 12.87 -11.83
C GLU A 74 -31.10 13.64 -12.69
N ALA A 75 -31.11 14.98 -12.60
CA ALA A 75 -30.12 15.81 -13.27
C ALA A 75 -28.69 15.49 -12.78
N PHE A 76 -28.54 15.29 -11.47
CA PHE A 76 -27.28 14.84 -10.89
C PHE A 76 -26.95 13.40 -11.27
N ASN A 77 -27.91 12.47 -11.21
CA ASN A 77 -27.66 11.07 -11.57
C ASN A 77 -27.15 10.93 -13.01
N THR A 78 -27.75 11.67 -13.94
CA THR A 78 -27.34 11.67 -15.35
C THR A 78 -25.91 12.16 -15.49
N TRP A 79 -25.60 13.33 -14.93
CA TRP A 79 -24.25 13.89 -14.98
C TRP A 79 -23.22 13.00 -14.28
N TYR A 80 -23.54 12.47 -13.10
CA TYR A 80 -22.62 11.63 -12.34
C TYR A 80 -22.35 10.30 -13.04
N SER A 81 -23.33 9.75 -13.79
CA SER A 81 -23.13 8.55 -14.59
C SER A 81 -22.07 8.72 -15.69
N GLU A 82 -21.94 9.93 -16.25
CA GLU A 82 -20.89 10.27 -17.21
C GLU A 82 -19.52 10.28 -16.50
N LYS A 83 -19.46 10.86 -15.30
CA LYS A 83 -18.24 10.87 -14.47
C LYS A 83 -17.81 9.50 -13.98
N VAL A 84 -18.75 8.61 -13.71
CA VAL A 84 -18.45 7.20 -13.42
C VAL A 84 -17.74 6.54 -14.60
N LYS A 85 -18.16 6.81 -15.84
CA LYS A 85 -17.46 6.28 -17.03
C LYS A 85 -16.03 6.82 -17.15
N GLU A 86 -15.80 8.09 -16.82
CA GLU A 86 -14.44 8.67 -16.78
C GLU A 86 -13.58 7.98 -15.70
N ILE A 87 -14.14 7.74 -14.50
CA ILE A 87 -13.47 7.01 -13.42
C ILE A 87 -13.16 5.56 -13.83
N GLU A 88 -14.12 4.87 -14.45
CA GLU A 88 -13.97 3.47 -14.89
C GLU A 88 -13.03 3.31 -16.09
N ALA A 89 -12.74 4.39 -16.82
CA ALA A 89 -11.72 4.36 -17.86
C ALA A 89 -10.29 4.28 -17.29
N ILE A 90 -10.08 4.69 -16.04
CA ILE A 90 -8.77 4.60 -15.37
C ILE A 90 -8.64 3.23 -14.71
N GLU A 91 -7.80 2.37 -15.29
CA GLU A 91 -7.52 1.03 -14.77
C GLU A 91 -7.07 1.06 -13.30
N PHE A 92 -6.22 2.01 -12.93
CA PHE A 92 -5.73 2.12 -11.55
C PHE A 92 -6.82 2.46 -10.53
N LEU A 93 -7.85 3.22 -10.91
CA LEU A 93 -8.99 3.46 -10.02
C LEU A 93 -9.78 2.17 -9.75
N LYS A 94 -9.80 1.21 -10.69
CA LYS A 94 -10.34 -0.13 -10.45
C LYS A 94 -9.49 -0.89 -9.41
N ILE A 95 -8.17 -0.79 -9.52
CA ILE A 95 -7.23 -1.37 -8.56
C ILE A 95 -7.47 -0.78 -7.15
N LEU A 96 -7.55 0.55 -7.03
CA LEU A 96 -7.82 1.20 -5.74
C LEU A 96 -9.20 0.80 -5.17
N LYS A 97 -10.21 0.63 -6.02
CA LYS A 97 -11.54 0.14 -5.61
C LYS A 97 -11.48 -1.28 -5.06
N GLU A 98 -10.75 -2.18 -5.71
CA GLU A 98 -10.62 -3.57 -5.24
C GLU A 98 -9.75 -3.67 -3.97
N LEU A 99 -8.62 -2.95 -3.91
CA LEU A 99 -7.81 -2.83 -2.69
C LEU A 99 -8.66 -2.41 -1.50
N ARG A 100 -9.53 -1.42 -1.70
CA ARG A 100 -10.49 -1.02 -0.68
C ARG A 100 -11.44 -2.15 -0.26
N ASN A 101 -12.04 -2.85 -1.22
CA ASN A 101 -12.97 -3.94 -0.92
C ASN A 101 -12.31 -5.03 -0.07
N ILE A 102 -11.06 -5.34 -0.39
CA ILE A 102 -10.24 -6.28 0.36
C ILE A 102 -9.97 -5.73 1.76
N ASN A 103 -9.50 -4.48 1.86
CA ASN A 103 -9.20 -3.85 3.15
C ASN A 103 -10.42 -3.78 4.10
N GLN A 104 -11.62 -3.59 3.56
CA GLN A 104 -12.85 -3.57 4.35
C GLN A 104 -13.25 -4.94 4.89
N LYS A 105 -12.93 -6.02 4.16
CA LYS A 105 -13.28 -7.39 4.54
C LYS A 105 -12.26 -8.00 5.50
N GLU A 106 -10.99 -7.68 5.29
CA GLU A 106 -9.89 -8.44 5.87
C GLU A 106 -8.90 -7.57 6.67
N GLY A 107 -9.14 -6.26 6.77
CA GLY A 107 -8.26 -5.32 7.46
C GLY A 107 -7.16 -4.75 6.55
N ASN A 108 -6.24 -3.95 7.11
CA ASN A 108 -5.21 -3.20 6.36
C ASN A 108 -4.04 -4.09 5.86
N ILE A 109 -4.33 -5.17 5.14
CA ILE A 109 -3.37 -6.21 4.76
C ILE A 109 -2.57 -5.92 3.48
N TYR A 110 -2.90 -4.90 2.69
CA TYR A 110 -2.22 -4.62 1.42
C TYR A 110 -1.73 -3.16 1.31
N PRO A 111 -0.75 -2.85 0.43
CA PRO A 111 0.01 -3.77 -0.46
C PRO A 111 1.21 -4.42 0.23
N THR A 112 1.74 -5.52 -0.32
CA THR A 112 3.04 -6.10 0.08
C THR A 112 4.18 -5.25 -0.47
N PHE A 113 5.25 -5.09 0.32
CA PHE A 113 6.39 -4.26 -0.06
C PHE A 113 7.60 -5.14 -0.33
N ILE A 114 8.19 -5.00 -1.52
CA ILE A 114 9.38 -5.75 -1.93
C ILE A 114 10.58 -4.82 -1.84
N PHE A 115 11.48 -5.13 -0.91
CA PHE A 115 12.70 -4.38 -0.66
C PHE A 115 13.91 -5.10 -1.19
N LYS A 116 14.95 -4.33 -1.52
CA LYS A 116 16.31 -4.81 -1.74
C LYS A 116 17.30 -3.96 -0.98
N SER A 117 18.31 -4.58 -0.41
CA SER A 117 19.47 -3.90 0.18
C SER A 117 20.75 -4.51 -0.38
N GLY A 118 21.73 -3.65 -0.63
CA GLY A 118 23.07 -4.03 -1.03
C GLY A 118 23.94 -4.44 0.16
N THR A 119 24.93 -5.28 -0.11
CA THR A 119 26.01 -5.59 0.81
C THR A 119 27.33 -5.61 0.04
N ALA A 120 28.46 -5.52 0.73
CA ALA A 120 29.78 -5.66 0.13
C ALA A 120 30.00 -6.99 -0.64
N LYS A 121 29.16 -8.02 -0.43
CA LYS A 121 29.32 -9.37 -0.98
C LYS A 121 28.14 -9.85 -1.85
N GLY A 122 27.09 -9.04 -2.02
CA GLY A 122 25.85 -9.46 -2.68
C GLY A 122 24.68 -8.52 -2.41
N SER A 123 23.45 -9.00 -2.63
CA SER A 123 22.23 -8.27 -2.30
C SER A 123 21.21 -9.15 -1.58
N ILE A 124 20.42 -8.53 -0.72
CA ILE A 124 19.31 -9.19 -0.02
C ILE A 124 18.03 -8.54 -0.51
N SER A 125 17.09 -9.35 -0.99
CA SER A 125 15.72 -8.93 -1.28
C SER A 125 14.77 -9.56 -0.28
N PHE A 126 13.75 -8.84 0.17
CA PHE A 126 12.77 -9.41 1.10
C PHE A 126 11.39 -8.78 0.93
N GLU A 127 10.38 -9.56 1.25
CA GLU A 127 8.99 -9.15 1.21
C GLU A 127 8.50 -8.83 2.63
N VAL A 128 8.02 -7.62 2.82
CA VAL A 128 7.38 -7.19 4.07
C VAL A 128 5.88 -7.21 3.88
N ASP A 129 5.21 -8.03 4.68
CA ASP A 129 3.76 -8.09 4.71
C ASP A 129 3.16 -7.88 6.10
N TYR A 130 1.85 -7.67 6.17
CA TYR A 130 1.11 -7.58 7.40
C TYR A 130 0.48 -8.93 7.75
N THR A 131 0.86 -9.49 8.89
CA THR A 131 0.13 -10.62 9.47
C THR A 131 -1.01 -10.05 10.32
N GLY A 132 -2.23 -10.58 10.18
CA GLY A 132 -3.50 -10.04 10.70
C GLY A 132 -3.55 -9.59 12.17
N ASP A 133 -2.53 -9.85 12.98
CA ASP A 133 -2.38 -9.45 14.38
C ASP A 133 -1.73 -8.07 14.60
N SER A 134 -2.05 -7.07 13.78
CA SER A 134 -1.64 -5.67 13.98
C SER A 134 -0.16 -5.30 13.77
N LYS A 135 0.67 -6.19 13.23
CA LYS A 135 2.10 -5.90 13.01
C LYS A 135 2.59 -6.35 11.63
N SER A 136 3.41 -5.50 11.02
CA SER A 136 4.21 -5.88 9.85
C SER A 136 5.26 -6.92 10.22
N ALA A 137 5.36 -7.96 9.41
CA ALA A 137 6.30 -9.06 9.52
C ALA A 137 7.02 -9.24 8.17
N ILE A 138 8.23 -9.79 8.20
CA ILE A 138 8.94 -10.20 6.99
C ILE A 138 8.42 -11.58 6.62
N LYS A 139 7.87 -11.74 5.41
CA LYS A 139 7.34 -13.03 4.93
C LYS A 139 8.41 -13.88 4.25
N ASN A 140 9.19 -13.25 3.36
CA ASN A 140 10.18 -13.94 2.55
C ASN A 140 11.48 -13.16 2.56
N ILE A 141 12.61 -13.86 2.68
CA ILE A 141 13.96 -13.29 2.56
C ILE A 141 14.71 -14.07 1.49
N VAL A 142 14.99 -13.41 0.36
CA VAL A 142 15.82 -13.94 -0.71
C VAL A 142 17.22 -13.32 -0.60
N VAL A 143 18.25 -14.13 -0.43
CA VAL A 143 19.64 -13.66 -0.34
C VAL A 143 20.39 -14.06 -1.60
N GLU A 144 20.86 -13.10 -2.39
CA GLU A 144 21.65 -13.33 -3.60
C GLU A 144 23.11 -12.96 -3.36
N PHE A 145 24.03 -13.92 -3.50
CA PHE A 145 25.48 -13.64 -3.40
C PHE A 145 26.08 -13.49 -4.80
N ASN A 146 27.02 -12.54 -4.96
CA ASN A 146 27.59 -12.21 -6.26
C ASN A 146 28.32 -13.38 -6.95
N ASN A 147 28.78 -14.38 -6.18
CA ASN A 147 29.63 -15.48 -6.66
C ASN A 147 29.09 -16.89 -6.36
N PHE A 148 27.95 -17.02 -5.69
CA PHE A 148 27.33 -18.30 -5.36
C PHE A 148 25.82 -18.09 -5.53
N GLY A 149 25.17 -18.90 -6.37
CA GLY A 149 23.73 -18.77 -6.65
C GLY A 149 22.90 -18.51 -5.38
N GLY A 150 21.87 -17.68 -5.51
CA GLY A 150 21.11 -17.18 -4.36
C GLY A 150 20.51 -18.28 -3.49
N ILE A 151 20.37 -17.99 -2.20
CA ILE A 151 19.66 -18.80 -1.22
C ILE A 151 18.33 -18.08 -0.96
N GLU A 152 17.23 -18.70 -1.37
CA GLU A 152 15.89 -18.25 -1.00
C GLU A 152 15.51 -18.88 0.35
N ILE A 153 15.18 -18.03 1.32
CA ILE A 153 14.64 -18.42 2.62
C ILE A 153 13.22 -17.85 2.71
N SER A 154 12.25 -18.64 2.28
CA SER A 154 10.84 -18.32 2.49
C SER A 154 10.40 -18.76 3.88
N ASP A 155 9.90 -17.83 4.68
CA ASP A 155 9.19 -18.18 5.91
C ASP A 155 7.75 -18.43 5.48
N ALA A 156 7.45 -19.68 5.12
CA ALA A 156 6.09 -20.11 4.87
C ALA A 156 5.34 -20.10 6.21
N VAL A 157 4.91 -18.92 6.65
CA VAL A 157 3.89 -18.79 7.68
C VAL A 157 2.56 -19.20 7.06
N ALA A 158 2.37 -20.53 7.08
CA ALA A 158 1.17 -21.31 6.91
C ALA A 158 0.29 -21.04 5.66
N ASP A 159 0.23 -22.03 4.76
CA ASP A 159 -1.03 -22.73 4.50
C ASP A 159 -0.79 -24.12 3.87
N HIS A 160 -1.40 -25.13 4.51
CA HIS A 160 -1.70 -26.52 4.09
C HIS A 160 -0.72 -27.22 3.10
N GLU A 161 0.06 -28.26 3.45
CA GLU A 161 -0.47 -29.63 3.65
C GLU A 161 0.55 -30.65 4.24
N THR A 162 1.72 -30.23 4.72
CA THR A 162 2.66 -31.13 5.43
C THR A 162 2.88 -30.62 6.84
N GLN A 163 2.35 -31.34 7.84
CA GLN A 163 2.61 -31.06 9.24
C GLN A 163 4.07 -31.37 9.55
N LEU A 164 4.96 -30.40 9.28
CA LEU A 164 6.29 -30.39 9.87
C LEU A 164 6.14 -30.52 11.38
N THR A 165 6.87 -31.47 11.97
CA THR A 165 6.86 -31.64 13.42
C THR A 165 7.33 -30.33 14.08
N LEU A 166 6.92 -30.10 15.34
CA LEU A 166 7.39 -28.94 16.10
C LEU A 166 8.92 -28.85 16.10
N GLU A 167 9.58 -30.02 16.10
CA GLU A 167 11.03 -30.18 16.10
C GLU A 167 11.67 -29.79 14.76
N ASP A 168 11.04 -30.10 13.63
CA ASP A 168 11.52 -29.70 12.29
C ASP A 168 11.34 -28.20 12.06
N LYS A 169 10.22 -27.63 12.52
CA LYS A 169 10.02 -26.17 12.54
C LYS A 169 11.07 -25.48 13.41
N GLN A 170 11.37 -26.05 14.58
CA GLN A 170 12.42 -25.54 15.46
C GLN A 170 13.81 -25.63 14.81
N LYS A 171 14.11 -26.70 14.05
CA LYS A 171 15.39 -26.86 13.33
C LYS A 171 15.54 -25.88 12.19
N VAL A 172 14.51 -25.68 11.37
CA VAL A 172 14.51 -24.67 10.28
C VAL A 172 14.62 -23.28 10.87
N TRP A 173 13.86 -22.97 11.93
CA TRP A 173 13.94 -21.70 12.64
C TRP A 173 15.31 -21.48 13.28
N ASN A 174 15.89 -22.50 13.91
CA ASN A 174 17.24 -22.41 14.49
C ASN A 174 18.33 -22.34 13.41
N ALA A 175 18.13 -22.95 12.24
CA ALA A 175 19.05 -22.85 11.11
C ALA A 175 18.96 -21.46 10.46
N ALA A 176 17.76 -20.93 10.26
CA ALA A 176 17.52 -19.56 9.78
C ALA A 176 18.00 -18.54 10.80
N ILE A 177 17.75 -18.74 12.10
CA ILE A 177 18.30 -17.91 13.19
C ILE A 177 19.81 -18.06 13.30
N ASN A 178 20.41 -19.24 13.11
CA ASN A 178 21.86 -19.40 13.16
C ASN A 178 22.52 -18.80 11.91
N HIS A 179 21.90 -18.92 10.73
CA HIS A 179 22.34 -18.24 9.51
C HIS A 179 22.17 -16.72 9.64
N TYR A 180 21.06 -16.27 10.23
CA TYR A 180 20.80 -14.88 10.60
C TYR A 180 21.71 -14.39 11.72
N LYS A 181 22.13 -15.24 12.67
CA LYS A 181 23.10 -14.93 13.74
C LYS A 181 24.52 -14.85 13.19
N VAL A 182 24.86 -15.69 12.22
CA VAL A 182 26.09 -15.58 11.44
C VAL A 182 26.06 -14.30 10.60
N LEU A 183 24.92 -13.95 9.99
CA LEU A 183 24.69 -12.64 9.35
C LEU A 183 24.58 -11.48 10.35
N GLN A 184 24.27 -11.71 11.63
CA GLN A 184 24.26 -10.69 12.69
C GLN A 184 25.66 -10.43 13.26
N GLN A 185 26.47 -11.49 13.40
CA GLN A 185 27.87 -11.38 13.78
C GLN A 185 28.69 -10.76 12.65
N ASP A 186 28.29 -10.98 11.40
CA ASP A 186 28.75 -10.30 10.19
C ASP A 186 27.65 -9.39 9.60
N ILE A 187 27.04 -8.46 10.38
CA ILE A 187 26.37 -7.31 9.74
C ILE A 187 27.49 -6.48 9.13
N VAL A 188 27.88 -6.90 7.94
CA VAL A 188 28.23 -6.01 6.83
C VAL A 188 27.15 -4.93 6.88
N GLU A 189 27.55 -3.69 7.10
CA GLU A 189 26.66 -2.55 7.05
C GLU A 189 25.74 -2.70 5.84
N LEU A 190 24.45 -2.94 6.08
CA LEU A 190 23.49 -2.98 4.99
C LEU A 190 23.51 -1.60 4.35
N ASP A 191 23.61 -1.58 3.03
CA ASP A 191 23.32 -0.36 2.29
C ASP A 191 21.85 0.02 2.52
N ASN A 192 21.49 1.22 2.08
CA ASN A 192 20.12 1.69 2.22
C ASN A 192 19.12 0.69 1.61
N PHE A 193 18.00 0.48 2.28
CA PHE A 193 16.88 -0.30 1.73
C PHE A 193 16.24 0.44 0.57
N ILE A 194 16.05 -0.23 -0.55
CA ILE A 194 15.37 0.32 -1.73
C ILE A 194 14.06 -0.42 -1.88
N LEU A 195 12.94 0.31 -1.86
CA LEU A 195 11.65 -0.25 -2.26
C LEU A 195 11.67 -0.45 -3.78
N ILE A 196 11.57 -1.68 -4.25
CA ILE A 196 11.57 -1.99 -5.69
C ILE A 196 10.14 -2.04 -6.22
N LYS A 197 9.22 -2.68 -5.48
CA LYS A 197 7.86 -2.94 -5.96
C LYS A 197 6.84 -2.93 -4.83
N PHE A 198 5.64 -2.53 -5.19
CA PHE A 198 4.41 -2.87 -4.49
C PHE A 198 3.80 -4.11 -5.15
N LYS A 199 3.39 -5.09 -4.35
CA LYS A 199 2.70 -6.29 -4.82
C LYS A 199 1.31 -6.38 -4.22
N ILE A 200 0.31 -6.64 -5.06
CA ILE A 200 -1.08 -6.87 -4.68
C ILE A 200 -1.41 -8.30 -5.10
N GLU A 201 -1.10 -9.26 -4.24
CA GLU A 201 -1.12 -10.70 -4.58
C GLU A 201 -2.44 -11.17 -5.17
N ARG A 202 -3.57 -10.73 -4.60
CA ARG A 202 -4.91 -11.11 -5.07
C ARG A 202 -5.25 -10.67 -6.48
N MET A 203 -4.56 -9.65 -6.97
CA MET A 203 -4.77 -9.10 -8.30
C MET A 203 -3.66 -9.48 -9.27
N ASP A 204 -2.62 -10.18 -8.80
CA ASP A 204 -1.39 -10.46 -9.54
C ASP A 204 -0.78 -9.18 -10.15
N ILE A 205 -0.76 -8.11 -9.34
CA ILE A 205 -0.24 -6.81 -9.75
C ILE A 205 1.06 -6.53 -9.03
N GLU A 206 2.08 -6.20 -9.81
CA GLU A 206 3.31 -5.61 -9.35
C GLU A 206 3.46 -4.22 -9.97
N ILE A 207 3.75 -3.22 -9.15
CA ILE A 207 3.90 -1.84 -9.60
C ILE A 207 5.09 -1.17 -8.93
N GLU A 208 5.89 -0.46 -9.73
CA GLU A 208 7.04 0.28 -9.21
C GLU A 208 6.59 1.47 -8.35
N PRO A 209 7.37 1.88 -7.33
CA PRO A 209 6.93 2.94 -6.45
C PRO A 209 6.66 4.28 -7.11
N VAL A 210 7.49 4.65 -8.09
CA VAL A 210 7.33 5.88 -8.86
C VAL A 210 6.03 5.84 -9.67
N GLU A 211 5.77 4.70 -10.33
CA GLU A 211 4.55 4.48 -11.10
C GLU A 211 3.31 4.52 -10.19
N PHE A 212 3.35 3.86 -9.03
CA PHE A 212 2.27 3.87 -8.05
C PHE A 212 1.92 5.29 -7.57
N VAL A 213 2.95 6.08 -7.22
CA VAL A 213 2.76 7.49 -6.79
C VAL A 213 2.11 8.31 -7.90
N GLU A 214 2.56 8.16 -9.14
CA GLU A 214 2.00 8.91 -10.27
C GLU A 214 0.55 8.51 -10.54
N LYS A 215 0.23 7.21 -10.51
CA LYS A 215 -1.16 6.75 -10.71
C LYS A 215 -2.08 7.18 -9.56
N CYS A 216 -1.60 7.22 -8.32
CA CYS A 216 -2.32 7.80 -7.20
C CYS A 216 -2.59 9.30 -7.41
N LYS A 217 -1.59 10.05 -7.87
CA LYS A 217 -1.72 11.48 -8.16
C LYS A 217 -2.81 11.74 -9.21
N ILE A 218 -2.72 11.08 -10.37
CA ILE A 218 -3.69 11.19 -11.46
C ILE A 218 -5.11 10.87 -10.96
N SER A 219 -5.24 9.83 -10.14
CA SER A 219 -6.52 9.43 -9.54
C SER A 219 -7.08 10.51 -8.62
N GLY A 220 -6.24 11.12 -7.78
CA GLY A 220 -6.62 12.22 -6.89
C GLY A 220 -7.07 13.46 -7.67
N GLU A 221 -6.29 13.87 -8.68
CA GLU A 221 -6.58 15.02 -9.54
C GLU A 221 -7.89 14.86 -10.32
N LEU A 222 -8.21 13.63 -10.78
CA LEU A 222 -9.51 13.38 -11.41
C LEU A 222 -10.66 13.59 -10.43
N ILE A 223 -10.55 13.07 -9.20
CA ILE A 223 -11.60 13.23 -8.19
C ILE A 223 -11.77 14.71 -7.81
N GLU A 224 -10.67 15.45 -7.63
CA GLU A 224 -10.70 16.90 -7.40
C GLU A 224 -11.43 17.64 -8.54
N LYS A 225 -11.08 17.33 -9.80
CA LYS A 225 -11.74 17.88 -10.97
C LYS A 225 -13.25 17.60 -10.96
N ILE A 226 -13.67 16.37 -10.65
CA ILE A 226 -15.09 16.00 -10.56
C ILE A 226 -15.81 16.79 -9.48
N VAL A 227 -15.19 17.00 -8.31
CA VAL A 227 -15.74 17.84 -7.24
C VAL A 227 -15.91 19.28 -7.71
N TYR A 228 -14.90 19.84 -8.38
CA TYR A 228 -14.98 21.21 -8.92
C TYR A 228 -16.08 21.36 -9.97
N GLU A 229 -16.19 20.41 -10.91
CA GLU A 229 -17.23 20.43 -11.94
C GLU A 229 -18.64 20.30 -11.35
N ALA A 230 -18.83 19.43 -10.34
CA ALA A 230 -20.11 19.32 -9.64
C ALA A 230 -20.55 20.66 -9.05
N ARG A 231 -19.62 21.35 -8.38
CA ARG A 231 -19.89 22.66 -7.77
C ARG A 231 -20.27 23.70 -8.81
N SER A 232 -19.46 23.82 -9.86
CA SER A 232 -19.72 24.76 -10.95
C SER A 232 -21.09 24.53 -11.60
N LYS A 233 -21.53 23.27 -11.68
CA LYS A 233 -22.79 22.90 -12.35
C LYS A 233 -24.02 23.01 -11.47
N PHE A 234 -23.91 22.74 -10.17
CA PHE A 234 -25.08 22.55 -9.30
C PHE A 234 -25.17 23.55 -8.14
N ASP A 235 -24.10 24.26 -7.78
CA ASP A 235 -24.17 25.31 -6.76
C ASP A 235 -24.55 26.68 -7.32
N ASN A 236 -24.52 26.85 -8.64
CA ASN A 236 -24.82 28.09 -9.36
C ASN A 236 -26.30 28.19 -9.75
#